data_AF-A0A949EF66-F1
#
_entry.id   AF-A0A949EF66-F1
#
_cell.length_a   1.000
_cell.length_b   1.000
_cell.length_c   1.000
_cell.angle_alpha   90.00
_cell.angle_beta   90.00
_cell.angle_gamma   90.00
#
_symmetry.space_group_name_H-M   'P 1'
#
loop_
_entity.id
_entity.type
_entity.pdbx_description
1 polymer ?
#
loop_
_entity_poly.entity_id
_entity_poly.type
_entity_poly.pdbx_seq_one_letter_code
_entity_poly.pdbx_strand_id
1 'polypeptide(L)'
;MVSLRDTIRNYKLSLGFLIIIALFLSFGLIATREIFVLGNFTGMIYRHPLVVSNASLTAALNITKMHRSMKDVVLAPSGTRLEEALQAVDADEKVVYAQLDLIRDNILGAEGQYLERETRQLFAEWSPIRQEVVLLSRSGKREAAALITQGKGAQHVEMLESKMGELALYARQMADSFIASVQMRMEQVEHIAISLTIAGVLVSALIALFTTSRVRQDERMLRTEKNNLQKALVEIKTLRGILPVCSFCKQIRDEKGLWQKMEVYIQEHSEADFSHGVCPDCMKKHYPEEYAELVAIRRMNQASVGLGLF
;
A
#
# COMPACT_ATOMS: atom_id res chain seq x y z
N MET A 1 -10.72 31.12 27.09
CA MET A 1 -10.36 29.82 27.68
C MET A 1 -10.84 28.74 26.71
N VAL A 2 -9.93 28.00 26.08
CA VAL A 2 -10.29 26.86 25.22
C VAL A 2 -11.03 25.85 26.11
N SER A 3 -12.25 25.47 25.74
CA SER A 3 -13.05 24.58 26.58
C SER A 3 -12.40 23.20 26.64
N LEU A 4 -12.45 22.54 27.81
CA LEU A 4 -11.93 21.16 27.99
C LEU A 4 -12.46 20.19 26.91
N ARG A 5 -13.64 20.49 26.36
CA ARG A 5 -14.32 19.76 25.29
C ARG A 5 -13.61 19.88 23.94
N ASP A 6 -13.01 21.02 23.63
CA ASP A 6 -12.22 21.23 22.40
C ASP A 6 -10.89 20.49 22.45
N THR A 7 -10.23 20.47 23.61
CA THR A 7 -8.99 19.70 23.82
C THR A 7 -9.22 18.20 23.68
N ILE A 8 -10.31 17.67 24.26
CA ILE A 8 -10.70 16.26 24.12
C ILE A 8 -11.08 15.93 22.66
N ARG A 9 -11.67 16.87 21.92
CA ARG A 9 -12.04 16.68 20.50
C ARG A 9 -10.80 16.57 19.59
N ASN A 10 -9.80 17.43 19.79
CA ASN A 10 -8.57 17.41 18.98
C ASN A 10 -7.72 16.15 19.22
N TYR A 11 -7.64 15.67 20.47
CA TYR A 11 -6.91 14.44 20.79
C TYR A 11 -7.47 13.20 20.08
N LYS A 12 -8.80 13.10 19.93
CA LYS A 12 -9.46 11.94 19.28
C LYS A 12 -9.17 11.85 17.78
N LEU A 13 -9.13 12.98 17.07
CA LEU A 13 -8.76 13.02 15.66
C LEU A 13 -7.28 12.64 15.46
N SER A 14 -6.39 13.21 16.28
CA SER A 14 -4.95 12.89 16.22
C SER A 14 -4.65 11.41 16.51
N LEU A 15 -5.43 10.77 17.40
CA LEU A 15 -5.31 9.35 17.71
C LEU A 15 -5.65 8.47 16.48
N GLY A 16 -6.68 8.82 15.71
CA GLY A 16 -7.04 8.11 14.49
C GLY A 16 -5.93 8.17 13.43
N PHE A 17 -5.33 9.34 13.22
CA PHE A 17 -4.19 9.48 12.32
C PHE A 17 -2.95 8.72 12.81
N LEU A 18 -2.67 8.72 14.12
CA LEU A 18 -1.59 7.92 14.71
C LEU A 18 -1.77 6.42 14.48
N ILE A 19 -2.99 5.91 14.59
CA ILE A 19 -3.30 4.49 14.31
C ILE A 19 -3.01 4.15 12.84
N ILE A 20 -3.44 5.01 11.91
CA ILE A 20 -3.20 4.80 10.48
C ILE A 20 -1.68 4.81 10.18
N ILE A 21 -0.95 5.80 10.71
CA ILE A 21 0.51 5.88 10.55
C ILE A 21 1.19 4.64 11.12
N ALA A 22 0.80 4.18 12.31
CA ALA A 22 1.35 2.95 12.90
C ALA A 22 1.09 1.72 12.03
N LEU A 23 -0.11 1.62 11.44
CA LEU A 23 -0.48 0.52 10.54
C LEU A 23 0.39 0.55 9.26
N PHE A 24 0.58 1.73 8.64
CA PHE A 24 1.47 1.89 7.48
C PHE A 24 2.93 1.58 7.80
N LEU A 25 3.45 2.02 8.94
CA LEU A 25 4.82 1.72 9.38
C LEU A 25 5.00 0.22 9.62
N SER A 26 4.02 -0.44 10.25
CA SER A 26 4.06 -1.89 10.49
C SER A 26 4.07 -2.68 9.18
N PHE A 27 3.25 -2.27 8.21
CA PHE A 27 3.21 -2.85 6.87
C PHE A 27 4.56 -2.68 6.15
N GLY A 28 5.12 -1.47 6.17
CA GLY A 28 6.43 -1.19 5.57
C GLY A 28 7.55 -2.03 6.18
N LEU A 29 7.54 -2.24 7.50
CA LEU A 29 8.51 -3.07 8.19
C LEU A 29 8.40 -4.55 7.80
N ILE A 30 7.18 -5.08 7.73
CA ILE A 30 6.91 -6.45 7.29
C ILE A 30 7.38 -6.64 5.84
N ALA A 31 7.00 -5.74 4.93
CA ALA A 31 7.39 -5.81 3.53
C ALA A 31 8.92 -5.79 3.35
N THR A 32 9.61 -4.90 4.07
CA THR A 32 11.08 -4.81 4.00
C THR A 32 11.75 -6.08 4.52
N ARG A 33 11.24 -6.65 5.61
CA ARG A 33 11.74 -7.91 6.17
C ARG A 33 11.60 -9.06 5.17
N GLU A 34 10.45 -9.17 4.50
CA GLU A 34 10.18 -10.25 3.56
C GLU A 34 11.03 -10.16 2.30
N ILE A 35 11.27 -8.95 1.77
CA ILE A 35 12.20 -8.74 0.65
C ILE A 35 13.60 -9.26 1.02
N PHE A 36 14.06 -9.01 2.25
CA PHE A 36 15.36 -9.48 2.71
C PHE A 36 15.41 -11.00 2.87
N VAL A 37 14.34 -11.62 3.39
CA VAL A 37 14.22 -13.08 3.50
C VAL A 37 14.28 -13.73 2.12
N LEU A 38 13.52 -13.22 1.15
CA LEU A 38 13.52 -13.73 -0.22
C LEU A 38 14.91 -13.64 -0.85
N GLY A 39 15.60 -12.50 -0.70
CA GLY A 39 16.96 -12.31 -1.20
C GLY A 39 17.97 -13.32 -0.63
N ASN A 40 17.88 -13.62 0.66
CA ASN A 40 18.74 -14.63 1.29
C ASN A 40 18.47 -16.04 0.76
N PHE A 41 17.21 -16.42 0.58
CA PHE A 41 16.85 -17.73 0.02
C PHE A 41 17.32 -17.89 -1.43
N THR A 42 17.13 -16.87 -2.27
CA THR A 42 17.68 -16.87 -3.63
C THR A 42 19.20 -17.06 -3.60
N GLY A 43 19.90 -16.35 -2.72
CA GLY A 43 21.34 -16.50 -2.54
C GLY A 43 21.77 -17.92 -2.13
N MET A 44 21.03 -18.58 -1.23
CA MET A 44 21.31 -19.95 -0.80
C MET A 44 21.16 -20.96 -1.93
N ILE A 45 20.13 -20.82 -2.78
CA ILE A 45 19.92 -21.70 -3.94
C ILE A 45 21.09 -21.59 -4.95
N TYR A 46 21.52 -20.36 -5.24
CA TYR A 46 22.62 -20.13 -6.17
C TYR A 46 23.97 -20.61 -5.66
N ARG A 47 24.23 -20.52 -4.35
CA ARG A 47 25.54 -20.89 -3.78
C ARG A 47 25.67 -22.37 -3.45
N HIS A 48 24.58 -23.03 -3.05
CA HIS A 48 24.64 -24.42 -2.58
C HIS A 48 24.15 -25.42 -3.62
N PRO A 49 22.83 -25.68 -3.77
CA PRO A 49 22.42 -26.90 -4.45
C PRO A 49 22.58 -26.80 -5.97
N LEU A 50 22.52 -25.60 -6.56
CA LEU A 50 22.83 -25.40 -7.98
C LEU A 50 24.31 -25.63 -8.31
N VAL A 51 25.23 -25.15 -7.44
CA VAL A 51 26.66 -25.40 -7.60
C VAL A 51 26.94 -26.90 -7.53
N VAL A 52 26.39 -27.58 -6.52
CA VAL A 52 26.56 -29.02 -6.33
C VAL A 52 25.99 -29.80 -7.51
N SER A 53 24.79 -29.47 -8.00
CA SER A 53 24.18 -30.17 -9.14
C SER A 53 25.02 -30.03 -10.41
N ASN A 54 25.47 -28.81 -10.72
CA ASN A 54 26.30 -28.55 -11.89
C ASN A 54 27.69 -29.18 -11.77
N ALA A 55 28.30 -29.13 -10.59
CA ALA A 55 29.60 -29.76 -10.33
C ALA A 55 29.50 -31.28 -10.48
N SER A 56 28.42 -31.89 -9.99
CA SER A 56 28.18 -33.35 -10.12
C SER A 56 28.05 -33.78 -11.57
N LEU A 57 27.29 -33.02 -12.38
CA LEU A 57 27.16 -33.29 -13.82
C LEU A 57 28.47 -33.06 -14.58
N THR A 58 29.22 -32.03 -14.21
CA THR A 58 30.53 -31.75 -14.80
C THR A 58 31.54 -32.85 -14.44
N ALA A 59 31.53 -33.34 -13.20
CA ALA A 59 32.35 -34.46 -12.77
C ALA A 59 31.98 -35.74 -13.54
N ALA A 60 30.67 -36.06 -13.65
CA ALA A 60 30.20 -37.20 -14.43
C ALA A 60 30.69 -37.16 -15.89
N LEU A 61 30.54 -36.01 -16.55
CA LEU A 61 31.01 -35.83 -17.92
C LEU A 61 32.52 -36.08 -18.06
N ASN A 62 33.33 -35.57 -17.13
CA ASN A 62 34.78 -35.79 -17.18
C ASN A 62 35.16 -37.23 -16.79
N ILE A 63 34.40 -37.92 -15.92
CA ILE A 63 34.55 -39.36 -15.69
C ILE A 63 34.32 -40.15 -16.98
N THR A 64 33.26 -39.85 -17.73
CA THR A 64 32.99 -40.49 -19.02
C THR A 64 34.10 -40.20 -20.04
N LYS A 65 34.61 -38.97 -20.09
CA LYS A 65 35.77 -38.61 -20.94
C LYS A 65 37.02 -39.38 -20.53
N MET A 66 37.34 -39.45 -19.24
CA MET A 66 38.47 -40.25 -18.75
C MET A 66 38.34 -41.70 -19.19
N HIS A 67 37.14 -42.30 -19.07
CA HIS A 67 36.91 -43.67 -19.51
C HIS A 67 37.11 -43.84 -21.03
N ARG A 68 36.69 -42.86 -21.82
CA ARG A 68 36.98 -42.81 -23.26
C ARG A 68 38.48 -42.70 -23.53
N SER A 69 39.19 -41.76 -22.89
CA SER A 69 40.64 -41.59 -23.05
C SER A 69 41.42 -42.81 -22.58
N MET A 70 40.94 -43.56 -21.59
CA MET A 70 41.52 -44.84 -21.21
C MET A 70 41.41 -45.89 -22.33
N LYS A 71 40.38 -45.84 -23.19
CA LYS A 71 40.34 -46.68 -24.40
C LYS A 71 41.41 -46.24 -25.41
N ASP A 72 41.68 -44.94 -25.53
CA ASP A 72 42.77 -44.44 -26.36
C ASP A 72 44.15 -44.87 -25.82
N VAL A 73 44.34 -44.92 -24.49
CA VAL A 73 45.54 -45.48 -23.83
C VAL A 73 45.75 -46.97 -24.17
N VAL A 74 44.68 -47.74 -24.31
CA VAL A 74 44.76 -49.15 -24.71
C VAL A 74 45.10 -49.30 -26.20
N LEU A 75 44.54 -48.43 -27.05
CA LEU A 75 44.71 -48.49 -28.51
C LEU A 75 45.99 -47.83 -29.01
N ALA A 76 46.56 -46.89 -28.26
CA ALA A 76 47.74 -46.13 -28.67
C ALA A 76 48.98 -47.03 -28.82
N PRO A 77 49.82 -46.79 -29.83
CA PRO A 77 51.18 -47.29 -29.84
C PRO A 77 52.05 -46.62 -28.79
N SER A 78 53.07 -47.36 -28.34
CA SER A 78 54.07 -46.87 -27.40
C SER A 78 54.77 -45.60 -27.95
N GLY A 79 55.24 -44.77 -27.03
CA GLY A 79 55.84 -43.46 -27.35
C GLY A 79 54.84 -42.32 -27.20
N THR A 80 54.95 -41.31 -28.07
CA THR A 80 54.27 -40.01 -27.91
C THR A 80 52.74 -40.12 -27.81
N ARG A 81 52.10 -40.94 -28.65
CA ARG A 81 50.62 -41.07 -28.65
C ARG A 81 50.07 -41.66 -27.35
N LEU A 82 50.81 -42.57 -26.71
CA LEU A 82 50.41 -43.11 -25.41
C LEU A 82 50.47 -42.02 -24.34
N GLU A 83 51.54 -41.22 -24.33
CA GLU A 83 51.71 -40.14 -23.36
C GLU A 83 50.68 -39.01 -23.57
N GLU A 84 50.30 -38.70 -24.81
CA GLU A 84 49.18 -37.78 -25.10
C GLU A 84 47.85 -38.27 -24.54
N ALA A 85 47.54 -39.57 -24.69
CA ALA A 85 46.33 -40.15 -24.13
C ALA A 85 46.34 -40.15 -22.59
N LEU A 86 47.49 -40.40 -21.96
CA LEU A 86 47.66 -40.32 -20.50
C LEU A 86 47.48 -38.88 -20.00
N GLN A 87 48.04 -37.90 -20.70
CA GLN A 87 47.86 -36.48 -20.36
C GLN A 87 46.38 -36.05 -20.43
N ALA A 88 45.61 -36.58 -21.38
CA ALA A 88 44.17 -36.32 -21.44
C ALA A 88 43.44 -36.89 -20.21
N VAL A 89 43.78 -38.11 -19.79
CA VAL A 89 43.24 -38.72 -18.55
C VAL A 89 43.58 -37.88 -17.33
N ASP A 90 44.84 -37.45 -17.18
CA ASP A 90 45.29 -36.64 -16.05
C ASP A 90 44.63 -35.25 -16.02
N ALA A 91 44.37 -34.67 -17.19
CA ALA A 91 43.70 -33.38 -17.31
C ALA A 91 42.25 -33.47 -16.82
N ASP A 92 41.50 -34.46 -17.29
CA ASP A 92 40.12 -34.68 -16.86
C ASP A 92 40.05 -35.11 -15.38
N GLU A 93 41.02 -35.88 -14.87
CA GLU A 93 41.11 -36.25 -13.44
C GLU A 93 41.18 -35.03 -12.53
N LYS A 94 42.03 -34.05 -12.88
CA LYS A 94 42.15 -32.79 -12.12
C LYS A 94 40.82 -32.04 -12.09
N VAL A 95 40.09 -32.05 -13.20
CA VAL A 95 38.76 -31.42 -13.27
C VAL A 95 37.79 -32.14 -12.35
N VAL A 96 37.77 -33.48 -12.34
CA VAL A 96 36.89 -34.26 -11.46
C VAL A 96 37.16 -33.95 -9.99
N TYR A 97 38.42 -33.94 -9.55
CA TYR A 97 38.74 -33.58 -8.16
C TYR A 97 38.34 -32.13 -7.81
N ALA A 98 38.55 -31.18 -8.73
CA ALA A 98 38.11 -29.80 -8.52
C ALA A 98 36.58 -29.71 -8.37
N GLN A 99 35.81 -30.47 -9.16
CA GLN A 99 34.35 -30.53 -9.01
C GLN A 99 33.93 -31.20 -7.70
N LEU A 100 34.60 -32.29 -7.31
CA LEU A 100 34.36 -32.94 -6.02
C LEU A 100 34.63 -32.00 -4.85
N ASP A 101 35.66 -31.15 -4.93
CA ASP A 101 35.94 -30.13 -3.91
C ASP A 101 34.84 -29.07 -3.84
N LEU A 102 34.33 -28.61 -5.00
CA LEU A 102 33.15 -27.73 -5.03
C LEU A 102 31.92 -28.39 -4.40
N ILE A 103 31.71 -29.68 -4.65
CA ILE A 103 30.61 -30.44 -4.05
C ILE A 103 30.79 -30.49 -2.53
N ARG A 104 31.96 -30.89 -2.03
CA ARG A 104 32.28 -30.95 -0.59
C ARG A 104 32.00 -29.62 0.11
N ASP A 105 32.43 -28.52 -0.50
CA ASP A 105 32.38 -27.20 0.13
C ASP A 105 30.96 -26.60 0.14
N ASN A 106 30.07 -27.07 -0.74
CA ASN A 106 28.74 -26.48 -0.92
C ASN A 106 27.57 -27.44 -0.62
N ILE A 107 27.82 -28.73 -0.44
CA ILE A 107 26.78 -29.72 -0.13
C ILE A 107 26.25 -29.53 1.30
N LEU A 108 24.92 -29.57 1.42
CA LEU A 108 24.21 -29.38 2.67
C LEU A 108 23.68 -30.71 3.19
N GLY A 109 23.50 -30.81 4.50
CA GLY A 109 22.89 -31.98 5.14
C GLY A 109 23.85 -33.17 5.34
N ALA A 110 23.56 -33.99 6.36
CA ALA A 110 24.39 -35.15 6.71
C ALA A 110 24.37 -36.23 5.61
N GLU A 111 23.22 -36.42 4.97
CA GLU A 111 23.05 -37.37 3.86
C GLU A 111 23.88 -36.96 2.65
N GLY A 112 23.82 -35.69 2.24
CA GLY A 112 24.65 -35.16 1.15
C GLY A 112 26.15 -35.29 1.45
N GLN A 113 26.58 -34.96 2.67
CA GLN A 113 27.98 -35.13 3.08
C GLN A 113 28.43 -36.59 3.08
N TYR A 114 27.55 -37.54 3.42
CA TYR A 114 27.86 -38.96 3.30
C TYR A 114 28.03 -39.37 1.84
N LEU A 115 27.10 -38.96 0.98
CA LEU A 115 27.11 -39.26 -0.45
C LEU A 115 28.35 -38.68 -1.15
N GLU A 116 28.78 -37.48 -0.77
CA GLU A 116 30.03 -36.88 -1.26
C GLU A 116 31.25 -37.73 -0.89
N ARG A 117 31.38 -38.12 0.38
CA ARG A 117 32.52 -38.93 0.86
C ARG A 117 32.58 -40.29 0.16
N GLU A 118 31.44 -40.96 0.04
CA GLU A 118 31.32 -42.25 -0.64
C GLU A 118 31.71 -42.12 -2.12
N THR A 119 31.20 -41.09 -2.81
CA THR A 119 31.51 -40.85 -4.23
C THR A 119 32.99 -40.53 -4.44
N ARG A 120 33.58 -39.69 -3.58
CA ARG A 120 35.00 -39.34 -3.65
C ARG A 120 35.89 -40.56 -3.42
N GLN A 121 35.55 -41.39 -2.43
CA GLN A 121 36.25 -42.63 -2.17
C GLN A 121 36.16 -43.58 -3.37
N LEU A 122 34.96 -43.77 -3.91
CA LEU A 122 34.76 -44.60 -5.10
C LEU A 122 35.59 -44.09 -6.29
N PHE A 123 35.73 -42.77 -6.47
CA PHE A 123 36.57 -42.22 -7.54
C PHE A 123 38.05 -42.50 -7.30
N ALA A 124 38.53 -42.37 -6.06
CA ALA A 124 39.91 -42.69 -5.70
C ALA A 124 40.25 -44.17 -5.92
N GLU A 125 39.31 -45.08 -5.65
CA GLU A 125 39.43 -46.52 -5.88
C GLU A 125 39.54 -46.89 -7.37
N TRP A 126 39.17 -45.99 -8.29
CA TRP A 126 39.37 -46.22 -9.72
C TRP A 126 40.84 -46.05 -10.15
N SER A 127 41.62 -45.24 -9.42
CA SER A 127 43.03 -44.97 -9.72
C SER A 127 43.88 -46.24 -9.86
N PRO A 128 43.89 -47.20 -8.91
CA PRO A 128 44.67 -48.43 -9.05
C PRO A 128 44.25 -49.28 -10.27
N ILE A 129 42.96 -49.30 -10.62
CA ILE A 129 42.47 -49.99 -11.82
C ILE A 129 43.07 -49.35 -13.08
N ARG A 130 43.06 -48.02 -13.17
CA ARG A 130 43.66 -47.31 -14.31
C ARG A 130 45.17 -47.53 -14.37
N GLN A 131 45.87 -47.47 -13.24
CA GLN A 131 47.32 -47.69 -13.18
C GLN A 131 47.71 -49.08 -13.71
N GLU A 132 46.94 -50.12 -13.40
CA GLU A 132 47.14 -51.46 -13.96
C GLU A 132 47.00 -51.48 -15.48
N VAL A 133 45.98 -50.81 -16.03
CA VAL A 133 45.81 -50.65 -17.49
C VAL A 133 47.01 -49.94 -18.10
N VAL A 134 47.48 -48.85 -17.49
CA VAL A 134 48.65 -48.09 -17.96
C VAL A 134 49.90 -48.96 -17.99
N LEU A 135 50.15 -49.75 -16.94
CA LEU A 135 51.28 -50.67 -16.87
C LEU A 135 51.23 -51.75 -17.96
N LEU A 136 50.05 -52.34 -18.20
CA LEU A 136 49.86 -53.33 -19.25
C LEU A 136 50.03 -52.72 -20.65
N SER A 137 49.48 -51.54 -20.89
CA SER A 137 49.65 -50.79 -22.15
C SER A 137 51.11 -50.46 -22.41
N ARG A 138 51.85 -49.97 -21.40
CA ARG A 138 53.30 -49.71 -21.50
C ARG A 138 54.12 -50.97 -21.80
N SER A 139 53.67 -52.12 -21.27
CA SER A 139 54.29 -53.43 -21.50
C SER A 139 53.87 -54.09 -22.82
N GLY A 140 53.08 -53.42 -23.66
CA GLY A 140 52.57 -53.95 -24.93
C GLY A 140 51.46 -55.00 -24.79
N LYS A 141 50.99 -55.30 -23.58
CA LYS A 141 49.94 -56.30 -23.28
C LYS A 141 48.53 -55.72 -23.50
N ARG A 142 48.23 -55.31 -24.74
CA ARG A 142 46.99 -54.58 -25.07
C ARG A 142 45.71 -55.34 -24.81
N GLU A 143 45.66 -56.63 -25.11
CA GLU A 143 44.46 -57.45 -24.92
C GLU A 143 44.06 -57.53 -23.43
N ALA A 144 45.04 -57.74 -22.55
CA ALA A 144 44.81 -57.71 -21.10
C ALA A 144 44.35 -56.32 -20.62
N ALA A 145 44.96 -55.24 -21.13
CA ALA A 145 44.56 -53.87 -20.83
C ALA A 145 43.13 -53.56 -21.30
N ALA A 146 42.74 -54.08 -22.47
CA ALA A 146 41.40 -53.95 -23.03
C ALA A 146 40.34 -54.68 -22.19
N LEU A 147 40.62 -55.92 -21.78
CA LEU A 147 39.72 -56.72 -20.93
C LEU A 147 39.43 -56.02 -19.61
N ILE A 148 40.45 -55.42 -18.98
CA ILE A 148 40.26 -54.64 -17.75
C ILE A 148 39.39 -53.41 -18.01
N THR A 149 39.70 -52.65 -19.06
CA THR A 149 39.01 -51.39 -19.37
C THR A 149 37.54 -51.64 -19.71
N GLN A 150 37.24 -52.70 -20.45
CA GLN A 150 35.87 -53.06 -20.88
C GLN A 150 35.09 -53.83 -19.81
N GLY A 151 35.77 -54.54 -18.91
CA GLY A 151 35.16 -55.27 -17.79
C GLY A 151 35.12 -54.40 -16.53
N LYS A 152 36.03 -54.69 -15.58
CA LYS A 152 36.05 -54.03 -14.26
C LYS A 152 36.10 -52.50 -14.34
N GLY A 153 36.82 -51.94 -15.31
CA GLY A 153 36.92 -50.49 -15.51
C GLY A 153 35.62 -49.86 -15.98
N ALA A 154 34.84 -50.53 -16.84
CA ALA A 154 33.54 -50.04 -17.28
C ALA A 154 32.50 -50.14 -16.14
N GLN A 155 32.48 -51.26 -15.42
CA GLN A 155 31.61 -51.44 -14.25
C GLN A 155 31.88 -50.38 -13.17
N HIS A 156 33.16 -50.05 -12.92
CA HIS A 156 33.54 -49.01 -11.96
C HIS A 156 33.04 -47.62 -12.38
N VAL A 157 33.13 -47.32 -13.68
CA VAL A 157 32.65 -46.05 -14.24
C VAL A 157 31.12 -45.96 -14.19
N GLU A 158 30.40 -47.06 -14.44
CA GLU A 158 28.94 -47.11 -14.30
C GLU A 158 28.50 -46.81 -12.86
N MET A 159 29.19 -47.38 -11.86
CA MET A 159 28.92 -47.05 -10.45
C MET A 159 29.20 -45.57 -10.13
N LEU A 160 30.28 -45.00 -10.68
CA LEU A 160 30.61 -43.59 -10.52
C LEU A 160 29.57 -42.67 -11.17
N GLU A 161 29.12 -43.00 -12.38
CA GLU A 161 28.09 -42.24 -13.08
C GLU A 161 26.76 -42.28 -12.31
N SER A 162 26.39 -43.43 -11.75
CA SER A 162 25.23 -43.56 -10.85
C SER A 162 25.37 -42.65 -9.64
N LYS A 163 26.51 -42.69 -8.95
CA LYS A 163 26.76 -41.89 -7.75
C LYS A 163 26.78 -40.39 -8.02
N MET A 164 27.34 -39.96 -9.16
CA MET A 164 27.25 -38.57 -9.60
C MET A 164 25.82 -38.14 -9.92
N GLY A 165 25.01 -39.05 -10.49
CA GLY A 165 23.58 -38.85 -10.69
C GLY A 165 22.82 -38.68 -9.37
N GLU A 166 23.12 -39.51 -8.37
CA GLU A 166 22.57 -39.41 -7.01
C GLU A 166 22.91 -38.05 -6.38
N LEU A 167 24.17 -37.58 -6.47
CA LEU A 167 24.58 -36.26 -5.97
C LEU A 167 23.83 -35.13 -6.67
N ALA A 168 23.72 -35.20 -8.00
CA ALA A 168 23.01 -34.19 -8.78
C ALA A 168 21.51 -34.15 -8.43
N LEU A 169 20.90 -35.30 -8.21
CA LEU A 169 19.49 -35.43 -7.82
C LEU A 169 19.26 -34.92 -6.40
N TYR A 170 20.10 -35.31 -5.44
CA TYR A 170 20.05 -34.81 -4.07
C TYR A 170 20.09 -33.29 -4.03
N ALA A 171 21.02 -32.69 -4.77
CA ALA A 171 21.15 -31.25 -4.85
C ALA A 171 19.92 -30.57 -5.49
N ARG A 172 19.32 -31.17 -6.53
CA ARG A 172 18.07 -30.66 -7.12
C ARG A 172 16.90 -30.74 -6.14
N GLN A 173 16.72 -31.87 -5.45
CA GLN A 173 15.67 -32.04 -4.45
C GLN A 173 15.83 -31.04 -3.29
N MET A 174 17.06 -30.76 -2.87
CA MET A 174 17.35 -29.72 -1.89
C MET A 174 16.94 -28.32 -2.41
N ALA A 175 17.24 -27.98 -3.67
CA ALA A 175 16.79 -26.73 -4.27
C ALA A 175 15.25 -26.62 -4.29
N ASP A 176 14.57 -27.70 -4.69
CA ASP A 176 13.10 -27.76 -4.74
C ASP A 176 12.49 -27.56 -3.34
N SER A 177 13.09 -28.16 -2.31
CA SER A 177 12.65 -27.98 -0.92
C SER A 177 12.78 -26.53 -0.44
N PHE A 178 13.83 -25.83 -0.86
CA PHE A 178 14.01 -24.41 -0.55
C PHE A 178 12.97 -23.56 -1.28
N ILE A 179 12.70 -23.83 -2.55
CA ILE A 179 11.64 -23.13 -3.30
C ILE A 179 10.27 -23.36 -2.68
N ALA A 180 9.93 -24.60 -2.32
CA ALA A 180 8.67 -24.93 -1.65
C ALA A 180 8.54 -24.18 -0.31
N SER A 181 9.62 -24.09 0.48
CA SER A 181 9.63 -23.35 1.75
C SER A 181 9.41 -21.85 1.56
N VAL A 182 9.88 -21.28 0.45
CA VAL A 182 9.64 -19.88 0.08
C VAL A 182 8.21 -19.68 -0.40
N GLN A 183 7.66 -20.57 -1.25
CA GLN A 183 6.28 -20.48 -1.73
C GLN A 183 5.27 -20.49 -0.59
N MET A 184 5.42 -21.41 0.37
CA MET A 184 4.54 -21.46 1.56
C MET A 184 4.60 -20.17 2.38
N ARG A 185 5.78 -19.53 2.49
CA ARG A 185 5.93 -18.23 3.17
C ARG A 185 5.31 -17.10 2.35
N MET A 186 5.51 -17.09 1.04
CA MET A 186 4.95 -16.05 0.17
C MET A 186 3.41 -16.04 0.24
N GLU A 187 2.77 -17.20 0.23
CA GLU A 187 1.31 -17.31 0.37
C GLU A 187 0.82 -16.78 1.73
N GLN A 188 1.51 -17.12 2.82
CA GLN A 188 1.20 -16.58 4.15
C GLN A 188 1.36 -15.06 4.23
N VAL A 189 2.43 -14.51 3.64
CA VAL A 189 2.70 -13.07 3.58
C VAL A 189 1.63 -12.34 2.78
N GLU A 190 1.21 -12.90 1.65
CA GLU A 190 0.14 -12.35 0.82
C GLU A 190 -1.17 -12.24 1.62
N HIS A 191 -1.56 -13.31 2.31
CA HIS A 191 -2.76 -13.30 3.16
C HIS A 191 -2.69 -12.27 4.29
N ILE A 192 -1.54 -12.13 4.97
CA ILE A 192 -1.33 -11.12 6.01
C ILE A 192 -1.42 -9.70 5.42
N ALA A 193 -0.76 -9.46 4.29
CA ALA A 193 -0.75 -8.16 3.61
C ALA A 193 -2.17 -7.75 3.17
N ILE A 194 -2.93 -8.65 2.55
CA ILE A 194 -4.31 -8.42 2.14
C ILE A 194 -5.19 -8.13 3.36
N SER A 195 -5.07 -8.93 4.42
CA SER A 195 -5.86 -8.76 5.65
C SER A 195 -5.59 -7.41 6.33
N LEU A 196 -4.31 -7.00 6.42
CA LEU A 196 -3.92 -5.69 6.95
C LEU A 196 -4.41 -4.54 6.07
N THR A 197 -4.37 -4.70 4.75
CA THR A 197 -4.86 -3.70 3.80
C THR A 197 -6.36 -3.50 3.95
N ILE A 198 -7.14 -4.60 4.00
CA ILE A 198 -8.59 -4.54 4.23
C ILE A 198 -8.88 -3.88 5.58
N ALA A 199 -8.19 -4.30 6.66
CA ALA A 199 -8.36 -3.71 7.98
C ALA A 199 -8.07 -2.20 7.98
N GLY A 200 -6.98 -1.77 7.33
CA GLY A 200 -6.61 -0.36 7.19
C GLY A 200 -7.65 0.46 6.43
N VAL A 201 -8.20 -0.09 5.34
CA VAL A 201 -9.28 0.54 4.56
C VAL A 201 -10.55 0.66 5.39
N LEU A 202 -10.95 -0.39 6.11
CA LEU A 202 -12.13 -0.39 6.97
C LEU A 202 -12.01 0.62 8.11
N VAL A 203 -10.85 0.68 8.79
CA VAL A 203 -10.57 1.66 9.84
C VAL A 203 -10.61 3.08 9.28
N SER A 204 -10.00 3.31 8.11
CA SER A 204 -10.00 4.62 7.46
C SER A 204 -11.41 5.06 7.06
N ALA A 205 -12.22 4.15 6.52
CA ALA A 205 -13.62 4.40 6.18
C ALA A 205 -14.46 4.70 7.43
N LEU A 206 -14.29 3.94 8.51
CA LEU A 206 -14.97 4.18 9.79
C LEU A 206 -14.61 5.54 10.38
N ILE A 207 -13.33 5.92 10.38
CA ILE A 207 -12.88 7.23 10.83
C ILE A 207 -13.51 8.32 9.96
N ALA A 208 -13.49 8.19 8.64
CA ALA A 208 -14.07 9.16 7.72
C ALA A 208 -15.59 9.34 7.91
N LEU A 209 -16.34 8.24 8.09
CA LEU A 209 -17.77 8.27 8.36
C LEU A 209 -18.08 8.91 9.72
N PHE A 210 -17.31 8.56 10.75
CA PHE A 210 -17.48 9.11 12.09
C PHE A 210 -17.16 10.60 12.13
N THR A 211 -16.06 11.05 11.54
CA THR A 211 -15.70 12.48 11.48
C THR A 211 -16.71 13.26 10.66
N THR A 212 -17.12 12.75 9.50
CA THR A 212 -18.11 13.43 8.64
C THR A 212 -19.48 13.56 9.32
N SER A 213 -19.95 12.50 9.98
CA SER A 213 -21.24 12.54 10.71
C SER A 213 -21.22 13.53 11.87
N ARG A 214 -20.11 13.58 12.62
CA ARG A 214 -19.91 14.54 13.72
C ARG A 214 -19.87 15.97 13.21
N VAL A 215 -19.10 16.26 12.17
CA VAL A 215 -19.01 17.61 11.57
C VAL A 215 -20.39 18.07 11.08
N ARG A 216 -21.15 17.19 10.40
CA ARG A 216 -22.51 17.50 9.96
C ARG A 216 -23.46 17.78 11.13
N GLN A 217 -23.32 17.08 12.25
CA GLN A 217 -24.13 17.33 13.44
C GLN A 217 -23.81 18.71 14.07
N ASP A 218 -22.53 19.03 14.19
CA ASP A 218 -22.06 20.31 14.70
C ASP A 218 -22.54 21.48 13.81
N GLU A 219 -22.46 21.33 12.48
CA GLU A 219 -23.00 22.32 11.54
C GLU A 219 -24.52 22.52 11.70
N ARG A 220 -25.29 21.45 11.92
CA ARG A 220 -26.74 21.54 12.14
C ARG A 220 -27.07 22.27 13.44
N MET A 221 -26.33 22.00 14.51
CA MET A 221 -26.50 22.70 15.79
C MET A 221 -26.20 24.20 15.63
N LEU A 222 -25.06 24.53 15.01
CA LEU A 222 -24.69 25.93 14.73
C LEU A 222 -25.71 26.64 13.85
N ARG A 223 -26.24 25.98 12.81
CA ARG A 223 -27.31 26.55 11.96
C ARG A 223 -28.59 26.80 12.75
N THR A 224 -28.96 25.88 13.64
CA THR A 224 -30.17 26.02 14.47
C THR A 224 -30.01 27.16 15.46
N GLU A 225 -28.87 27.25 16.14
CA GLU A 225 -28.55 28.33 17.06
C GLU A 225 -28.53 29.69 16.33
N LYS A 226 -27.89 29.75 15.16
CA LYS A 226 -27.92 30.95 14.29
C LYS A 226 -29.35 31.35 13.93
N ASN A 227 -30.20 30.41 13.52
CA ASN A 227 -31.60 30.68 13.18
C ASN A 227 -32.40 31.17 14.40
N ASN A 228 -32.16 30.59 15.58
CA ASN A 228 -32.82 31.02 16.83
C ASN A 228 -32.38 32.43 17.23
N LEU A 229 -31.08 32.73 17.15
CA LEU A 229 -30.55 34.08 17.38
C LEU A 229 -31.16 35.08 16.38
N GLN A 230 -31.26 34.71 15.10
CA GLN A 230 -31.91 35.56 14.09
C GLN A 230 -33.40 35.81 14.40
N LYS A 231 -34.15 34.78 14.85
CA LYS A 231 -35.55 34.95 15.26
C LYS A 231 -35.68 35.86 16.47
N ALA A 232 -34.88 35.66 17.51
CA ALA A 232 -34.87 36.52 18.69
C ALA A 232 -34.54 37.97 18.33
N LEU A 233 -33.61 38.20 17.40
CA LEU A 233 -33.32 39.55 16.89
C LEU A 233 -34.51 40.17 16.15
N VAL A 234 -35.26 39.41 15.36
CA VAL A 234 -36.49 39.88 14.70
C VAL A 234 -37.58 40.19 15.73
N GLU A 235 -37.78 39.33 16.72
CA GLU A 235 -38.78 39.50 17.77
C GLU A 235 -38.51 40.75 18.62
N ILE A 236 -37.25 40.99 18.99
CA ILE A 236 -36.84 42.24 19.66
C ILE A 236 -37.14 43.44 18.77
N LYS A 237 -36.87 43.37 17.46
CA LYS A 237 -37.21 44.46 16.52
C LYS A 237 -38.72 44.71 16.44
N THR A 238 -39.56 43.67 16.42
CA THR A 238 -41.03 43.84 16.38
C THR A 238 -41.61 44.32 17.71
N LEU A 239 -41.09 43.86 18.85
CA LEU A 239 -41.51 44.32 20.18
C LEU A 239 -41.16 45.81 20.38
N ARG A 240 -40.02 46.27 19.85
CA ARG A 240 -39.68 47.70 19.76
C ARG A 240 -40.60 48.50 18.82
N GLY A 241 -41.35 47.83 17.95
CA GLY A 241 -42.29 48.46 17.02
C GLY A 241 -43.70 48.68 17.57
N ILE A 242 -44.02 48.15 18.76
CA ILE A 242 -45.33 48.37 19.40
C ILE A 242 -45.25 49.66 20.23
N LEU A 243 -45.91 50.70 19.75
CA LEU A 243 -46.00 51.98 20.46
C LEU A 243 -47.17 51.94 21.44
N PRO A 244 -46.94 51.98 22.77
CA PRO A 244 -48.02 52.05 23.75
C PRO A 244 -48.71 53.41 23.67
N VAL A 245 -49.89 53.45 23.05
CA VAL A 245 -50.71 54.67 22.88
C VAL A 245 -51.80 54.71 23.95
N CYS A 246 -51.96 55.86 24.63
CA CYS A 246 -53.04 56.08 25.58
C CYS A 246 -54.39 56.04 24.84
N SER A 247 -55.31 55.19 25.29
CA SER A 247 -56.60 54.99 24.63
C SER A 247 -57.45 56.26 24.58
N PHE A 248 -57.26 57.18 25.53
CA PHE A 248 -58.01 58.43 25.65
C PHE A 248 -57.35 59.61 24.93
N CYS A 249 -56.12 59.99 25.31
CA CYS A 249 -55.46 61.20 24.80
C CYS A 249 -54.50 60.95 23.63
N LYS A 250 -54.32 59.69 23.19
CA LYS A 250 -53.46 59.28 22.06
C LYS A 250 -51.97 59.62 22.19
N GLN A 251 -51.51 59.99 23.39
CA GLN A 251 -50.07 60.12 23.69
C GLN A 251 -49.38 58.77 23.65
N ILE A 252 -48.10 58.75 23.26
CA ILE A 252 -47.23 57.58 23.25
C ILE A 252 -46.41 57.56 24.55
N ARG A 253 -46.28 56.39 25.17
CA ARG A 253 -45.40 56.19 26.32
C ARG A 253 -44.01 55.78 25.85
N ASP A 254 -42.98 56.48 26.31
CA ASP A 254 -41.59 56.21 25.94
C ASP A 254 -40.93 55.09 26.77
N GLU A 255 -39.68 54.75 26.44
CA GLU A 255 -38.89 53.74 27.15
C GLU A 255 -38.63 54.07 28.63
N LYS A 256 -38.71 55.36 29.01
CA LYS A 256 -38.58 55.84 30.40
C LYS A 256 -39.92 55.83 31.14
N GLY A 257 -41.00 55.49 30.45
CA GLY A 257 -42.34 55.40 30.99
C GLY A 257 -43.12 56.72 31.02
N LEU A 258 -42.61 57.79 30.41
CA LEU A 258 -43.24 59.11 30.32
C LEU A 258 -44.19 59.17 29.12
N TRP A 259 -45.28 59.94 29.25
CA TRP A 259 -46.25 60.14 28.17
C TRP A 259 -45.93 61.41 27.39
N GLN A 260 -45.83 61.30 26.07
CA GLN A 260 -45.57 62.40 25.17
C GLN A 260 -46.51 62.42 23.97
N LYS A 261 -46.66 63.58 23.33
CA LYS A 261 -47.48 63.71 22.12
C LYS A 261 -46.89 62.84 21.00
N MET A 262 -47.77 62.24 20.21
CA MET A 262 -47.39 61.28 19.17
C MET A 262 -46.43 61.89 18.15
N GLU A 263 -46.65 63.16 17.80
CA GLU A 263 -45.83 63.89 16.82
C GLU A 263 -44.38 64.05 17.33
N VAL A 264 -44.23 64.41 18.60
CA VAL A 264 -42.91 64.56 19.25
C VAL A 264 -42.19 63.21 19.28
N TYR A 265 -42.87 62.16 19.71
CA TYR A 265 -42.29 60.82 19.80
C TYR A 265 -41.79 60.33 18.44
N ILE A 266 -42.61 60.46 17.38
CA ILE A 266 -42.27 59.98 16.04
C ILE A 266 -41.13 60.81 15.43
N GLN A 267 -41.13 62.13 15.62
CA GLN A 267 -40.06 62.99 15.11
C GLN A 267 -38.72 62.73 15.81
N GLU A 268 -38.72 62.38 17.10
CA GLU A 268 -37.49 62.01 17.83
C GLU A 268 -36.95 60.61 17.47
N HIS A 269 -37.82 59.69 17.05
CA HIS A 269 -37.48 58.27 16.85
C HIS A 269 -37.54 57.81 15.38
N SER A 270 -37.73 58.72 14.43
CA SER A 270 -37.74 58.43 13.00
C SER A 270 -37.30 59.64 12.16
N GLU A 271 -37.06 59.43 10.86
CA GLU A 271 -36.76 60.51 9.92
C GLU A 271 -38.03 61.24 9.40
N ALA A 272 -39.19 61.06 10.05
CA ALA A 272 -40.45 61.64 9.60
C ALA A 272 -40.68 63.06 10.17
N ASP A 273 -41.03 63.99 9.29
CA ASP A 273 -41.47 65.34 9.65
C ASP A 273 -43.00 65.50 9.52
N PHE A 274 -43.59 66.31 10.41
CA PHE A 274 -45.03 66.57 10.42
C PHE A 274 -45.38 67.89 9.74
N SER A 275 -46.25 67.83 8.72
CA SER A 275 -46.95 69.01 8.20
C SER A 275 -48.36 69.08 8.78
N HIS A 276 -48.87 70.30 8.98
CA HIS A 276 -50.21 70.51 9.50
C HIS A 276 -51.18 70.78 8.34
N GLY A 277 -52.26 70.02 8.27
CA GLY A 277 -53.34 70.20 7.29
C GLY A 277 -54.68 69.88 7.92
N VAL A 278 -55.77 70.40 7.32
CA VAL A 278 -57.13 70.13 7.77
C VAL A 278 -57.77 69.14 6.80
N CYS A 279 -58.21 67.98 7.29
CA CYS A 279 -58.85 66.99 6.42
C CYS A 279 -60.25 67.49 5.96
N PRO A 280 -60.78 67.00 4.82
CA PRO A 280 -62.06 67.44 4.29
C PRO A 280 -63.22 67.35 5.29
N ASP A 281 -63.27 66.31 6.12
CA ASP A 281 -64.33 66.13 7.12
C ASP A 281 -64.25 67.18 8.24
N CYS A 282 -63.04 67.47 8.72
CA CYS A 282 -62.81 68.53 9.70
C CYS A 282 -63.08 69.90 9.11
N MET A 283 -62.70 70.13 7.85
CA MET A 283 -62.97 71.37 7.13
C MET A 283 -64.47 71.58 7.00
N LYS A 284 -65.22 70.57 6.56
CA LYS A 284 -66.70 70.61 6.49
C LYS A 284 -67.36 70.90 7.83
N LYS A 285 -66.81 70.36 8.90
CA LYS A 285 -67.40 70.46 10.24
C LYS A 285 -67.10 71.80 10.92
N HIS A 286 -65.87 72.28 10.81
CA HIS A 286 -65.38 73.45 11.55
C HIS A 286 -65.35 74.73 10.71
N TYR A 287 -65.27 74.60 9.39
CA TYR A 287 -65.23 75.69 8.41
C TYR A 287 -66.25 75.40 7.29
N PRO A 288 -67.55 75.27 7.61
CA PRO A 288 -68.56 74.78 6.69
C PRO A 288 -68.77 75.69 5.47
N GLU A 289 -68.59 77.01 5.64
CA GLU A 289 -68.75 77.99 4.56
C GLU A 289 -67.58 77.89 3.56
N GLU A 290 -66.35 77.87 4.07
CA GLU A 290 -65.13 77.70 3.27
C GLU A 290 -65.07 76.32 2.62
N TYR A 291 -65.61 75.29 3.28
CA TYR A 291 -65.75 73.96 2.69
C TYR A 291 -66.76 73.95 1.54
N ALA A 292 -67.90 74.62 1.69
CA ALA A 292 -68.89 74.73 0.62
C ALA A 292 -68.33 75.48 -0.59
N GLU A 293 -67.56 76.54 -0.35
CA GLU A 293 -66.87 77.31 -1.40
C GLU A 293 -65.78 76.48 -2.10
N LEU A 294 -64.95 75.75 -1.35
CA LEU A 294 -63.96 74.83 -1.90
C LEU A 294 -64.61 73.72 -2.75
N VAL A 295 -65.74 73.16 -2.31
CA VAL A 295 -66.50 72.16 -3.09
C VAL A 295 -67.12 72.78 -4.34
N ALA A 296 -67.61 74.02 -4.27
CA ALA A 296 -68.13 74.76 -5.42
C ALA A 296 -67.04 75.04 -6.46
N ILE A 297 -65.86 75.52 -6.03
CA ILE A 297 -64.68 75.73 -6.88
C ILE A 297 -64.23 74.42 -7.53
N ARG A 298 -64.21 73.30 -6.77
CA ARG A 298 -63.82 71.99 -7.31
C ARG A 298 -64.83 71.45 -8.34
N ARG A 299 -66.13 71.70 -8.15
CA ARG A 299 -67.19 71.36 -9.12
C ARG A 299 -67.11 72.23 -10.38
N MET A 300 -66.82 73.53 -10.24
CA MET A 300 -66.58 74.43 -11.37
C MET A 300 -65.34 74.01 -12.17
N ASN A 301 -64.24 73.64 -11.48
CA ASN A 301 -63.01 73.17 -12.11
C ASN A 301 -63.14 71.76 -12.74
N GLN A 302 -64.04 70.90 -12.26
CA GLN A 302 -64.36 69.64 -12.93
C GLN A 302 -65.31 69.82 -14.13
N ALA A 303 -66.19 70.83 -14.11
CA ALA A 303 -67.04 71.19 -15.23
C ALA A 303 -66.28 71.88 -16.38
N SER A 304 -65.19 72.59 -16.10
CA SER A 304 -64.34 73.24 -17.12
C SER A 304 -63.35 72.28 -17.81
N VAL A 305 -63.01 71.14 -17.20
CA VAL A 305 -62.18 70.08 -17.82
C VAL A 305 -63.00 69.15 -18.73
N GLY A 306 -64.33 69.14 -18.61
CA GLY A 306 -65.25 68.32 -19.42
C GLY A 306 -65.84 68.98 -20.67
N LEU A 307 -65.53 70.25 -20.95
CA LEU A 307 -66.11 71.03 -22.06
C LEU A 307 -65.06 71.55 -23.07
N GLY A 308 -63.83 71.04 -23.01
CA GLY A 308 -62.76 71.37 -23.97
C GLY A 308 -61.84 70.20 -24.19
N LEU A 309 -62.29 69.21 -24.97
CA LEU A 309 -61.52 68.27 -25.82
C LEU A 309 -62.52 67.29 -26.48
N PHE A 310 -63.31 67.83 -27.41
CA PHE A 310 -63.50 67.22 -28.73
C PHE A 310 -62.51 67.91 -29.67
#